data_AF-A0A662T8I7-F1
#
_entry.id   AF-A0A662T8I7-F1
#
_cell.length_a   1.000
_cell.length_b   1.000
_cell.length_c   1.000
_cell.angle_alpha   90.00
_cell.angle_beta   90.00
_cell.angle_gamma   90.00
#
_symmetry.space_group_name_H-M   'P 1'
#
loop_
_entity.id
_entity.type
_entity.pdbx_description
1 polymer ?
#
loop_
_entity_poly.entity_id
_entity_poly.type
_entity_poly.pdbx_seq_one_letter_code
_entity_poly.pdbx_strand_id
1 'polypeptide(L)' 'MSKEDSINIELPKTLYNRIIKLSQELGIDDVNEFIIDLIRDSVSRIEMDLGREEYSEEEINRIKERLRSLGYLE' A
#
# COMPACT_ATOMS: atom_id res chain seq x y z
N MET A 1 9.62 -8.84 5.45
CA MET A 1 10.17 -8.99 4.08
C MET A 1 11.63 -9.37 4.22
N SER A 2 12.03 -10.53 3.67
CA SER A 2 13.46 -10.88 3.60
C SER A 2 14.16 -9.96 2.61
N LYS A 3 15.44 -9.64 2.86
CA LYS A 3 16.25 -8.68 2.09
C LYS A 3 16.42 -9.03 0.60
N GLU A 4 15.92 -10.19 0.16
CA GLU A 4 16.00 -10.72 -1.20
C GLU A 4 14.87 -10.23 -2.13
N ASP A 5 13.80 -9.62 -1.61
CA ASP A 5 12.63 -9.16 -2.41
C ASP A 5 12.57 -7.63 -2.64
N SER A 6 13.64 -6.89 -2.37
CA SER A 6 13.68 -5.44 -2.60
C SER A 6 14.34 -5.09 -3.94
N ILE A 7 13.65 -4.27 -4.75
CA ILE A 7 14.23 -3.65 -5.96
C ILE A 7 14.66 -2.21 -5.68
N ASN A 8 15.70 -1.74 -6.36
CA ASN A 8 16.11 -0.33 -6.30
C ASN A 8 15.38 0.46 -7.38
N ILE A 9 14.87 1.65 -7.02
CA ILE A 9 14.18 2.56 -7.93
C ILE A 9 14.95 3.88 -7.94
N GLU A 10 15.26 4.40 -9.12
CA GLU A 10 15.85 5.72 -9.26
C GLU A 10 14.76 6.80 -9.23
N LEU A 11 14.89 7.75 -8.30
CA LEU A 11 13.99 8.88 -8.14
C LEU A 11 14.70 10.20 -8.47
N PRO A 12 14.05 11.14 -9.17
CA PRO A 12 14.58 12.50 -9.30
C PRO A 12 14.84 13.10 -7.92
N LYS A 13 16.03 13.67 -7.70
CA LYS A 13 16.42 14.26 -6.40
C LYS A 13 15.41 15.30 -5.90
N THR A 14 14.81 16.06 -6.82
CA THR A 14 13.77 17.05 -6.52
C THR A 14 12.52 16.42 -5.91
N LEU A 15 12.09 15.25 -6.41
CA LEU A 15 10.93 14.53 -5.90
C LEU A 15 11.24 13.95 -4.51
N TYR A 16 12.38 13.28 -4.37
CA TYR A 16 12.81 12.71 -3.08
C TYR A 16 12.88 13.78 -1.97
N ASN A 17 13.43 14.95 -2.26
CA ASN A 17 13.50 16.05 -1.30
C ASN A 17 12.12 16.58 -0.89
N ARG A 18 11.13 16.56 -1.78
CA ARG A 18 9.74 16.94 -1.44
C ARG A 18 9.10 15.89 -0.53
N ILE A 19 9.35 14.61 -0.80
CA ILE A 19 8.86 13.49 0.02
C ILE A 19 9.44 13.58 1.43
N ILE A 20 10.74 13.85 1.59
CA ILE A 20 11.37 14.02 2.91
C ILE A 20 10.68 15.15 3.70
N LYS A 21 10.45 16.30 3.07
CA LYS A 21 9.79 17.43 3.74
C LYS A 21 8.38 17.05 4.21
N LEU A 22 7.61 16.37 3.36
CA LEU A 22 6.27 15.89 3.71
C LEU A 22 6.33 14.88 4.86
N SER A 23 7.26 13.93 4.82
CA SER A 23 7.50 12.96 5.91
C SER A 23 7.75 13.68 7.24
N GLN A 24 8.59 14.71 7.23
CA GLN A 24 8.89 15.52 8.42
C GLN A 24 7.67 16.29 8.94
N GLU A 25 6.87 16.89 8.05
CA GLU A 25 5.64 17.60 8.43
C GLU A 25 4.59 16.65 9.01
N LEU A 26 4.56 15.40 8.55
CA LEU A 26 3.67 14.35 9.05
C LEU A 26 4.21 13.64 10.31
N GLY A 27 5.42 13.97 10.76
CA GLY A 27 6.05 13.32 11.91
C GLY A 27 6.42 11.86 11.68
N ILE A 28 6.66 11.48 10.43
CA ILE A 28 7.06 10.11 10.06
C ILE A 28 8.58 10.02 10.07
N ASP A 29 9.09 9.12 10.92
CA ASP A 29 10.52 8.89 11.12
C ASP A 29 11.18 8.07 9.99
N ASP A 30 10.46 7.11 9.39
CA ASP A 30 10.99 6.26 8.31
C ASP A 30 10.49 6.71 6.92
N VAL A 31 11.36 7.39 6.19
CA VAL A 31 11.06 7.92 4.85
C VAL A 31 10.85 6.79 3.83
N ASN A 32 11.50 5.64 4.00
CA ASN A 32 11.35 4.53 3.05
C ASN A 32 9.98 3.85 3.23
N GLU A 33 9.55 3.64 4.47
CA GLU A 33 8.20 3.14 4.79
C GLU A 33 7.14 4.09 4.24
N PHE A 34 7.33 5.40 4.41
CA PHE A 34 6.43 6.41 3.83
C PHE A 34 6.34 6.31 2.31
N ILE A 35 7.48 6.14 1.61
CA ILE A 35 7.50 5.95 0.15
C ILE A 35 6.77 4.67 -0.25
N ILE A 36 6.97 3.57 0.49
CA ILE A 36 6.30 2.29 0.22
C ILE A 36 4.79 2.45 0.34
N ASP A 37 4.30 3.10 1.40
CA ASP A 37 2.87 3.31 1.61
C ASP A 37 2.26 4.24 0.56
N LEU A 38 2.97 5.30 0.14
CA LEU A 38 2.53 6.16 -0.96
C LEU A 38 2.40 5.40 -2.28
N ILE A 39 3.38 4.53 -2.60
CA ILE A 39 3.33 3.71 -3.81
C ILE A 39 2.17 2.71 -3.70
N ARG A 40 1.99 2.06 -2.55
CA ARG A 40 0.89 1.11 -2.32
C ARG A 40 -0.46 1.78 -2.53
N ASP A 41 -0.73 2.89 -1.87
CA ASP A 41 -1.99 3.63 -2.01
C ASP A 41 -2.22 4.08 -3.45
N SER A 42 -1.18 4.57 -4.14
CA SER A 42 -1.30 4.98 -5.54
C SER A 42 -1.61 3.80 -6.46
N VAL A 43 -0.98 2.63 -6.26
CA VAL A 43 -1.24 1.44 -7.07
C VAL A 43 -2.65 0.91 -6.82
N SER A 44 -3.07 0.78 -5.57
CA SER A 44 -4.42 0.34 -5.21
C SER A 44 -5.50 1.22 -5.87
N ARG A 45 -5.34 2.55 -5.84
CA ARG A 45 -6.26 3.47 -6.54
C ARG A 45 -6.30 3.22 -8.05
N ILE A 46 -5.13 3.06 -8.68
CA ILE A 46 -5.04 2.79 -10.11
C ILE A 46 -5.69 1.45 -10.46
N GLU A 47 -5.51 0.41 -9.63
CA GLU A 47 -6.13 -0.89 -9.84
C GLU A 47 -7.64 -0.83 -9.70
N MET A 48 -8.14 -0.10 -8.69
CA MET A 48 -9.57 0.19 -8.54
C MET A 48 -10.15 0.93 -9.76
N ASP A 49 -9.47 1.99 -10.23
CA ASP A 49 -9.89 2.78 -11.41
C ASP A 49 -9.87 1.93 -12.70
N LEU A 50 -8.94 0.98 -12.81
CA LEU A 50 -8.84 0.05 -13.93
C LEU A 50 -9.80 -1.15 -13.82
N GLY A 51 -10.65 -1.20 -12.78
CA GLY A 51 -11.56 -2.32 -12.55
C GLY A 51 -10.84 -3.64 -12.26
N ARG A 52 -9.58 -3.59 -11.83
CA ARG A 52 -8.86 -4.75 -11.30
C ARG A 52 -9.21 -4.82 -9.82
N GLU A 53 -10.22 -5.62 -9.47
CA GLU A 53 -10.49 -5.88 -8.06
C GLU A 53 -9.22 -6.47 -7.42
N GLU A 54 -8.73 -5.81 -6.36
CA GLU A 54 -7.54 -6.19 -5.58
C GLU A 54 -7.69 -7.57 -4.91
N TYR A 55 -8.92 -8.11 -4.92
CA TYR A 55 -9.28 -9.43 -4.45
C TYR A 55 -10.18 -10.08 -5.49
N SER A 56 -9.89 -11.32 -5.88
CA SER A 56 -10.86 -12.13 -6.63
C SER A 56 -12.18 -12.24 -5.85
N GLU A 57 -13.32 -12.41 -6.54
CA GLU A 57 -14.60 -12.73 -5.88
C GLU A 57 -14.46 -13.89 -4.88
N GLU A 58 -13.56 -14.84 -5.15
CA GLU A 58 -13.20 -15.92 -4.22
C GLU A 58 -12.52 -15.43 -2.94
N GLU A 59 -11.60 -14.48 -3.03
CA GLU A 59 -10.91 -13.93 -1.86
C GLU A 59 -11.85 -13.10 -1.00
N ILE A 60 -12.72 -12.31 -1.63
CA ILE A 60 -13.78 -11.58 -0.94
C ILE A 60 -14.71 -12.56 -0.22
N ASN A 61 -15.08 -13.67 -0.85
CA ASN A 61 -15.91 -14.69 -0.22
C ASN A 61 -15.22 -15.36 0.97
N ARG A 62 -13.92 -15.70 0.86
CA ARG A 62 -13.14 -16.25 1.99
C ARG A 62 -13.04 -15.27 3.16
N ILE A 63 -12.83 -13.99 2.88
CA ILE A 63 -12.79 -12.95 3.92
C ILE A 63 -14.16 -12.81 4.58
N LYS A 64 -15.25 -12.79 3.81
CA LYS A 64 -16.63 -12.76 4.33
C LYS A 64 -16.96 -13.99 5.18
N GLU A 65 -16.50 -15.18 4.78
CA GLU A 65 -16.71 -16.41 5.54
C GLU A 65 -15.95 -16.40 6.87
N ARG A 66 -14.72 -15.90 6.85
CA ARG A 66 -13.89 -15.70 8.05
C ARG A 66 -14.51 -14.67 9.00
N LEU A 67 -15.01 -13.56 8.47
CA LEU A 67 -15.68 -12.51 9.27
C LEU A 67 -17.00 -13.01 9.88
N ARG A 68 -17.79 -13.80 9.14
CA ARG A 68 -18.99 -14.48 9.66
C ARG A 68 -18.65 -15.46 10.79
N SER A 69 -17.58 -16.25 10.61
CA SER A 69 -17.10 -17.19 11.64
C SER A 69 -16.62 -16.49 12.91
N LEU A 70 -16.17 -15.25 12.78
CA LEU A 70 -15.73 -14.41 13.89
C LEU A 70 -16.85 -13.51 14.46
N GLY A 71 -18.07 -13.59 13.91
CA GLY A 71 -19.23 -12.82 14.38
C GLY A 71 -19.22 -11.33 14.00
N TYR A 72 -18.40 -10.93 13.03
CA TYR A 72 -18.34 -9.54 12.55
C TYR A 72 -19.32 -9.25 11.41
N LEU A 73 -19.95 -10.28 10.83
CA LEU A 73 -20.97 -10.18 9.77
C LEU A 73 -22.07 -11.21 10.07
N GLU A 74 -23.34 -10.82 9.88
CA GLU A 74 -24.51 -11.73 9.86
C GLU A 74 -24.83 -12.18 8.42
#